data_AF-A0A8J3HU62-F1
#
_entry.id   AF-A0A8J3HU62-F1
#
_cell.length_a   1.000
_cell.length_b   1.000
_cell.length_c   1.000
_cell.angle_alpha   90.00
_cell.angle_beta   90.00
_cell.angle_gamma   90.00
#
_symmetry.space_group_name_H-M   'P 1'
#
loop_
_entity.id
_entity.type
_entity.pdbx_description
1 polymer ?
#
loop_
_entity_poly.entity_id
_entity_poly.type
_entity_poly.pdbx_seq_one_letter_code
_entity_poly.pdbx_strand_id
1 'polypeptide(L)'
;MPQLDFSTYLSQLFWFTIFFFLLCLILSHLVLPKIETVIKRRYEAMDKAIGNASSFCALAEDEINNRKQILQKTQLEASKIISNAVKKAKLLEYNMKNLLNAEAIEMLDLVDKEIENYKIKMHNQLVEIAISVAAVYYEKLVNSHVKDYDKLKIVTNSLFKKGLL
;
A
#
# COMPACT_ATOMS: atom_id res chain seq x y z
N MET A 1 -9.47 -78.89 84.23
CA MET A 1 -10.02 -77.51 84.17
C MET A 1 -10.95 -77.43 82.96
N PRO A 2 -12.17 -76.90 83.11
CA PRO A 2 -13.15 -76.82 82.03
C PRO A 2 -12.72 -75.70 81.06
N GLN A 3 -11.80 -76.00 80.15
CA GLN A 3 -11.19 -75.02 79.24
C GLN A 3 -11.34 -75.38 77.75
N LEU A 4 -12.06 -76.47 77.45
CA LEU A 4 -12.47 -76.86 76.10
C LEU A 4 -13.96 -77.18 76.10
N ASP A 5 -14.78 -76.22 76.55
CA ASP A 5 -16.23 -76.33 76.48
C ASP A 5 -16.70 -75.83 75.09
N PHE A 6 -16.62 -76.71 74.09
CA PHE A 6 -17.03 -76.46 72.70
C PHE A 6 -18.50 -76.07 72.56
N SER A 7 -19.31 -76.23 73.62
CA SER A 7 -20.72 -75.84 73.66
C SER A 7 -20.94 -74.34 73.41
N THR A 8 -19.99 -73.47 73.76
CA THR A 8 -20.14 -72.00 73.63
C THR A 8 -19.62 -71.42 72.32
N TYR A 9 -18.65 -72.09 71.66
CA TYR A 9 -18.05 -71.62 70.41
C TYR A 9 -19.03 -71.64 69.23
N LEU A 10 -19.93 -72.62 69.17
CA LEU A 10 -20.97 -72.67 68.13
C LEU A 10 -21.89 -71.45 68.19
N SER A 11 -22.27 -71.01 69.40
CA SER A 11 -23.11 -69.83 69.57
C SER A 11 -22.39 -68.54 69.15
N GLN A 12 -21.09 -68.42 69.45
CA GLN A 12 -20.31 -67.26 69.04
C GLN A 12 -20.17 -67.17 67.51
N LEU A 13 -19.94 -68.31 66.85
CA LEU A 13 -19.84 -68.36 65.39
C LEU A 13 -21.18 -68.06 64.70
N PHE A 14 -22.29 -68.54 65.27
CA PHE A 14 -23.63 -68.24 64.78
C PHE A 14 -23.92 -66.73 64.79
N TRP A 15 -23.71 -66.06 65.94
CA TRP A 15 -23.90 -64.62 66.04
C TRP A 15 -22.92 -63.83 65.17
N PHE A 16 -21.65 -64.25 65.11
CA PHE A 16 -20.66 -63.65 64.22
C PHE A 16 -21.11 -63.71 62.75
N THR A 17 -21.63 -64.84 62.30
CA THR A 17 -22.10 -65.01 60.91
C THR A 17 -23.29 -64.10 60.61
N ILE A 18 -24.23 -63.96 61.56
CA ILE A 18 -25.37 -63.05 61.44
C ILE A 18 -24.89 -61.59 61.34
N PHE A 19 -24.03 -61.15 62.25
CA PHE A 19 -23.52 -59.77 62.24
C PHE A 19 -22.64 -59.49 61.01
N PHE A 20 -21.81 -60.45 60.60
CA PHE A 20 -20.99 -60.34 59.40
C PHE A 20 -21.87 -60.20 58.16
N PHE A 21 -22.90 -61.03 58.01
CA PHE A 21 -23.83 -60.93 56.89
C PHE A 21 -24.60 -59.61 56.90
N LEU A 22 -25.10 -59.18 58.06
CA LEU A 22 -25.74 -57.88 58.22
C LEU A 22 -24.81 -56.72 57.82
N LEU A 23 -23.55 -56.77 58.23
CA LEU A 23 -22.54 -55.78 57.86
C LEU A 23 -22.23 -55.82 56.35
N CYS A 24 -22.09 -56.99 55.76
CA CYS A 24 -21.89 -57.14 54.32
C CYS A 24 -23.06 -56.55 53.52
N LEU A 25 -24.30 -56.77 53.96
CA LEU A 25 -25.48 -56.15 53.33
C LEU A 25 -25.43 -54.62 53.43
N ILE A 26 -25.08 -54.07 54.60
CA ILE A 26 -24.91 -52.63 54.79
C ILE A 26 -23.83 -52.06 53.86
N LEU A 27 -22.68 -52.74 53.75
CA LEU A 27 -21.59 -52.31 52.88
C LEU A 27 -22.00 -52.34 51.41
N SER A 28 -22.65 -53.42 50.99
CA SER A 28 -23.12 -53.63 49.62
C SER A 28 -24.19 -52.61 49.23
N HIS A 29 -25.15 -52.32 50.12
CA HIS A 29 -26.28 -51.45 49.78
C HIS A 29 -26.07 -49.96 50.08
N LEU A 30 -25.17 -49.58 51.01
CA LEU A 30 -25.00 -48.17 51.39
C LEU A 30 -23.65 -47.59 51.00
N VAL A 31 -22.56 -48.35 51.19
CA VAL A 31 -21.20 -47.84 50.99
C VAL A 31 -20.78 -47.93 49.53
N LEU A 32 -21.01 -49.09 48.90
CA LEU A 32 -20.65 -49.32 47.50
C LEU A 32 -21.30 -48.34 46.52
N PRO A 33 -22.63 -48.07 46.56
CA PRO A 33 -23.24 -47.10 45.65
C PRO A 33 -22.73 -45.67 45.88
N LYS A 34 -22.41 -45.29 47.12
CA LYS A 34 -21.81 -43.97 47.40
C LYS A 34 -20.45 -43.82 46.73
N ILE A 35 -19.59 -44.83 46.81
CA ILE A 35 -18.26 -44.80 46.17
C ILE A 35 -18.40 -44.76 44.64
N GLU A 36 -19.30 -45.57 44.07
CA GLU A 36 -19.57 -45.59 42.64
C GLU A 36 -19.99 -44.22 42.10
N THR A 37 -20.92 -43.53 42.79
CA THR A 37 -21.36 -42.19 42.36
C THR A 37 -20.22 -41.17 42.37
N VAL A 38 -19.30 -41.24 43.34
CA VAL A 38 -18.14 -40.34 43.41
C VAL A 38 -17.17 -40.61 42.27
N ILE A 39 -16.87 -41.89 42.00
CA ILE A 39 -15.99 -42.28 40.89
C ILE A 39 -16.61 -41.82 39.55
N LYS A 40 -17.90 -42.09 39.33
CA LYS A 40 -18.63 -41.69 38.13
C LYS A 40 -18.62 -40.18 37.93
N ARG A 41 -18.92 -39.39 38.96
CA ARG A 41 -18.86 -37.91 38.88
C ARG A 41 -17.48 -37.40 38.51
N ARG A 42 -16.41 -37.99 39.09
CA ARG A 42 -15.04 -37.60 38.73
C ARG A 42 -14.71 -37.96 37.29
N TYR A 43 -15.10 -39.15 36.85
CA TYR A 43 -14.92 -39.58 35.47
C TYR A 43 -15.65 -38.65 34.50
N GLU A 44 -16.93 -38.34 34.74
CA GLU A 44 -17.73 -37.40 33.93
C GLU A 44 -17.10 -36.00 33.91
N ALA A 45 -16.59 -35.51 35.04
CA ALA A 45 -15.91 -34.22 35.09
C ALA A 45 -14.61 -34.21 34.29
N MET A 46 -13.82 -35.29 34.34
CA MET A 46 -12.59 -35.43 33.56
C MET A 46 -12.90 -35.55 32.06
N ASP A 47 -13.87 -36.38 31.68
CA ASP A 47 -14.30 -36.55 30.29
C ASP A 47 -14.83 -35.22 29.71
N LYS A 48 -15.66 -34.50 30.47
CA LYS A 48 -16.12 -33.17 30.09
C LYS A 48 -14.96 -32.17 29.96
N ALA A 49 -13.99 -32.21 30.87
CA ALA A 49 -12.83 -31.32 30.81
C ALA A 49 -11.97 -31.61 29.57
N ILE A 50 -11.76 -32.89 29.22
CA ILE A 50 -11.04 -33.31 28.01
C ILE A 50 -11.81 -32.88 26.76
N GLY A 51 -13.12 -33.12 26.71
CA GLY A 51 -13.97 -32.70 25.60
C GLY A 51 -13.95 -31.18 25.38
N ASN A 52 -14.03 -30.41 26.46
CA ASN A 52 -13.92 -28.96 26.41
C ASN A 52 -12.52 -28.50 25.97
N ALA A 53 -11.46 -29.13 26.46
CA ALA A 53 -10.09 -28.80 26.04
C ALA A 53 -9.91 -29.07 24.55
N SER A 54 -10.39 -30.21 24.05
CA SER A 54 -10.35 -30.56 22.63
C SER A 54 -11.14 -29.57 21.77
N SER A 55 -12.34 -29.16 22.20
CA SER A 55 -13.13 -28.17 21.47
C SER A 55 -12.47 -26.79 21.47
N PHE A 56 -11.87 -26.36 22.58
CA PHE A 56 -11.09 -25.12 22.62
C PHE A 56 -9.85 -25.18 21.72
N CYS A 57 -9.14 -26.31 21.67
CA CYS A 57 -8.05 -26.49 20.73
C CYS A 57 -8.52 -26.38 19.28
N ALA A 58 -9.63 -27.03 18.92
CA ALA A 58 -10.21 -26.95 17.58
C ALA A 58 -10.63 -25.51 17.20
N LEU A 59 -11.28 -24.79 18.12
CA LEU A 59 -11.66 -23.39 17.92
C LEU A 59 -10.43 -22.48 17.75
N ALA A 60 -9.38 -22.69 18.55
CA ALA A 60 -8.14 -21.93 18.45
C ALA A 60 -7.43 -22.20 17.11
N GLU A 61 -7.41 -23.45 16.64
CA GLU A 61 -6.82 -23.81 15.35
C GLU A 61 -7.60 -23.20 14.17
N ASP A 62 -8.93 -23.21 14.23
CA ASP A 62 -9.77 -22.54 13.23
C ASP A 62 -9.53 -21.02 13.21
N GLU A 63 -9.46 -20.39 14.38
CA GLU A 63 -9.16 -18.96 14.47
C GLU A 63 -7.76 -18.62 13.94
N ILE A 64 -6.75 -19.44 14.24
CA ILE A 64 -5.39 -19.30 13.70
C ILE A 64 -5.41 -19.40 12.18
N ASN A 65 -6.12 -20.37 11.62
CA ASN A 65 -6.24 -20.55 10.18
C ASN A 65 -6.95 -19.36 9.52
N ASN A 66 -8.05 -18.87 10.09
CA ASN A 66 -8.75 -17.70 9.59
C ASN A 66 -7.85 -16.45 9.63
N ARG A 67 -7.17 -16.19 10.77
CA ARG A 67 -6.21 -15.08 10.88
C ARG A 67 -5.09 -15.18 9.85
N LYS A 68 -4.58 -16.39 9.59
CA LYS A 68 -3.55 -16.64 8.56
C LYS A 68 -4.07 -16.30 7.16
N GLN A 69 -5.30 -16.69 6.82
CA GLN A 69 -5.92 -16.32 5.54
C GLN A 69 -6.12 -14.81 5.41
N ILE A 70 -6.58 -14.15 6.47
CA ILE A 70 -6.73 -12.69 6.49
C ILE A 70 -5.38 -12.02 6.26
N LEU A 71 -4.33 -12.45 6.97
CA LEU A 71 -2.98 -11.90 6.80
C LEU A 71 -2.47 -12.07 5.36
N GLN A 72 -2.64 -13.25 4.75
CA GLN A 72 -2.26 -13.48 3.36
C GLN A 72 -3.04 -12.57 2.41
N LYS A 73 -4.35 -12.44 2.59
CA LYS A 73 -5.19 -11.56 1.77
C LYS A 73 -4.77 -10.09 1.91
N THR A 74 -4.54 -9.61 3.13
CA THR A 74 -4.08 -8.24 3.40
C THR A 74 -2.70 -7.99 2.78
N GLN A 75 -1.77 -8.95 2.84
CA GLN A 75 -0.47 -8.82 2.18
C GLN A 75 -0.59 -8.71 0.65
N LEU A 76 -1.47 -9.51 0.04
CA LEU A 76 -1.75 -9.44 -1.39
C LEU A 76 -2.39 -8.10 -1.78
N GLU A 77 -3.35 -7.63 -1.01
CA GLU A 77 -4.01 -6.33 -1.23
C GLU A 77 -3.02 -5.17 -1.08
N ALA A 78 -2.20 -5.17 -0.04
CA ALA A 78 -1.14 -4.18 0.16
C ALA A 78 -0.15 -4.17 -1.01
N SER A 79 0.31 -5.35 -1.44
CA SER A 79 1.20 -5.48 -2.60
C SER A 79 0.56 -4.94 -3.89
N LYS A 80 -0.74 -5.20 -4.08
CA LYS A 80 -1.51 -4.67 -5.22
C LYS A 80 -1.63 -3.15 -5.17
N ILE A 81 -1.90 -2.57 -3.99
CA ILE A 81 -1.96 -1.12 -3.78
C ILE A 81 -0.61 -0.49 -4.11
N ILE A 82 0.49 -1.03 -3.58
CA ILE A 82 1.84 -0.54 -3.84
C ILE A 82 2.16 -0.61 -5.33
N SER A 83 1.94 -1.75 -5.97
CA SER A 83 2.15 -1.90 -7.42
C SER A 83 1.33 -0.88 -8.23
N ASN A 84 0.06 -0.67 -7.87
CA ASN A 84 -0.79 0.30 -8.55
C ASN A 84 -0.34 1.74 -8.33
N ALA A 85 0.09 2.09 -7.11
CA ALA A 85 0.64 3.41 -6.81
C ALA A 85 1.91 3.67 -7.62
N VAL A 86 2.84 2.71 -7.68
CA VAL A 86 4.06 2.80 -8.48
C VAL A 86 3.74 2.94 -9.96
N LYS A 87 2.78 2.17 -10.50
CA LYS A 87 2.35 2.29 -11.89
C LYS A 87 1.76 3.67 -12.19
N LYS A 88 0.90 4.19 -11.31
CA LYS A 88 0.31 5.54 -11.45
C LYS A 88 1.39 6.62 -11.39
N ALA A 89 2.33 6.53 -10.46
CA ALA A 89 3.43 7.48 -10.34
C ALA A 89 4.28 7.51 -11.62
N LYS A 90 4.65 6.34 -12.17
CA LYS A 90 5.39 6.25 -13.43
C LYS A 90 4.61 6.84 -14.62
N LEU A 91 3.30 6.60 -14.69
CA LEU A 91 2.46 7.14 -15.74
C LEU A 91 2.36 8.67 -15.65
N LEU A 92 2.19 9.21 -14.43
CA LEU A 92 2.18 10.65 -14.19
C LEU A 92 3.52 11.29 -14.56
N GLU A 93 4.65 10.68 -14.18
CA GLU A 93 5.98 11.15 -14.54
C GLU A 93 6.17 11.18 -16.06
N TYR A 94 5.75 10.13 -16.76
CA TYR A 94 5.80 10.07 -18.23
C TYR A 94 4.95 11.17 -18.87
N ASN A 95 3.71 11.35 -18.41
CA ASN A 95 2.82 12.39 -18.93
C ASN A 95 3.35 13.80 -18.66
N MET A 96 3.88 14.06 -17.46
CA MET A 96 4.48 15.35 -17.10
C MET A 96 5.70 15.65 -17.96
N LYS A 97 6.59 14.67 -18.17
CA LYS A 97 7.75 14.82 -19.06
C LYS A 97 7.32 15.16 -20.48
N ASN A 98 6.30 14.49 -21.01
CA ASN A 98 5.80 14.77 -22.35
C ASN A 98 5.17 16.16 -22.48
N LEU A 99 4.37 16.56 -21.49
CA LEU A 99 3.76 17.89 -21.45
C LEU A 99 4.84 18.98 -21.40
N LEU A 100 5.81 18.83 -20.50
CA LEU A 100 6.90 19.78 -20.33
C LEU A 100 7.78 19.87 -21.58
N ASN A 101 8.03 18.74 -22.25
CA ASN A 101 8.74 18.74 -23.53
C ASN A 101 7.93 19.46 -24.63
N ALA A 102 6.62 19.25 -24.68
CA ALA A 102 5.76 19.93 -25.66
C ALA A 102 5.73 21.45 -25.41
N GLU A 103 5.58 21.86 -24.15
CA GLU A 103 5.59 23.28 -23.74
C GLU A 103 6.96 23.93 -24.01
N ALA A 104 8.06 23.20 -23.77
CA ALA A 104 9.40 23.67 -24.12
C ALA A 104 9.56 23.88 -25.63
N ILE A 105 9.04 22.98 -26.46
CA ILE A 105 9.05 23.12 -27.93
C ILE A 105 8.22 24.35 -28.36
N GLU A 106 7.05 24.57 -27.76
CA GLU A 106 6.21 25.73 -28.05
C GLU A 106 6.91 27.05 -27.67
N MET A 107 7.55 27.11 -26.51
CA MET A 107 8.35 28.27 -26.10
C MET A 107 9.52 28.53 -27.05
N LEU A 108 10.20 27.49 -27.53
CA LEU A 108 11.27 27.63 -28.52
C LEU A 108 10.75 28.21 -29.84
N ASP A 109 9.59 27.74 -30.34
CA ASP A 109 8.97 28.27 -31.56
C ASP A 109 8.56 29.75 -31.42
N LEU A 110 8.07 30.16 -30.25
CA LEU A 110 7.79 31.57 -29.95
C LEU A 110 9.05 32.43 -29.97
N VAL A 111 10.13 31.97 -29.33
CA VAL A 111 11.42 32.66 -29.32
C VAL A 111 11.99 32.77 -30.74
N ASP A 112 11.90 31.71 -31.54
CA ASP A 112 12.36 31.72 -32.94
C ASP A 112 11.59 32.76 -33.77
N LYS A 113 10.26 32.85 -33.60
CA LYS A 113 9.44 33.90 -34.25
C LYS A 113 9.81 35.31 -33.79
N GLU A 114 10.09 35.51 -32.50
CA GLU A 114 10.55 36.81 -31.99
C GLU A 114 11.90 37.18 -32.59
N ILE A 115 12.86 36.25 -32.64
CA ILE A 115 14.18 36.46 -33.26
C ILE A 115 14.02 36.87 -34.72
N GLU A 116 13.13 36.23 -35.47
CA GLU A 116 12.88 36.55 -36.87
C GLU A 116 12.28 37.96 -37.04
N ASN A 117 11.32 38.34 -36.20
CA ASN A 117 10.78 39.71 -36.15
C ASN A 117 11.85 40.74 -35.78
N TYR A 118 12.69 40.44 -34.79
CA TYR A 118 13.83 41.30 -34.43
C TYR A 118 14.81 41.47 -35.58
N LYS A 119 15.12 40.40 -36.31
CA LYS A 119 15.99 40.44 -37.49
C LYS A 119 15.40 41.34 -38.58
N ILE A 120 14.10 41.24 -38.86
CA ILE A 120 13.40 42.12 -39.81
C ILE A 120 13.44 43.58 -39.34
N LYS A 121 13.18 43.83 -38.06
CA LYS A 121 13.19 45.18 -37.48
C LYS A 121 14.59 45.81 -37.56
N MET A 122 15.63 45.07 -37.16
CA MET A 122 17.02 45.51 -37.27
C MET A 122 17.40 45.78 -38.73
N HIS A 123 16.99 44.91 -39.65
CA HIS A 123 17.21 45.11 -41.08
C HIS A 123 16.61 46.43 -41.57
N ASN A 124 15.35 46.71 -41.23
CA ASN A 124 14.69 47.96 -41.60
C ASN A 124 15.38 49.19 -40.99
N GLN A 125 15.80 49.11 -39.73
CA GLN A 125 16.54 50.20 -39.06
C GLN A 125 17.90 50.45 -39.71
N LEU A 126 18.64 49.40 -40.10
CA LEU A 126 19.91 49.55 -40.82
C LEU A 126 19.72 50.25 -42.17
N VAL A 127 18.66 49.89 -42.91
CA VAL A 127 18.29 50.55 -44.17
C VAL A 127 17.96 52.03 -43.93
N GLU A 128 17.18 52.36 -42.90
CA GLU A 128 16.86 53.74 -42.55
C GLU A 128 18.10 54.56 -42.18
N ILE A 129 19.00 54.00 -41.36
CA ILE A 129 20.26 54.66 -40.99
C ILE A 129 21.12 54.89 -42.24
N ALA A 130 21.26 53.88 -43.12
CA ALA A 130 22.02 54.00 -44.36
C ALA A 130 21.45 55.11 -45.27
N ILE A 131 20.12 55.22 -45.38
CA ILE A 131 19.45 56.29 -46.12
C ILE A 131 19.74 57.65 -45.46
N SER A 132 19.63 57.76 -44.14
CA SER A 132 19.90 59.02 -43.44
C SER A 132 21.34 59.48 -43.60
N VAL A 133 22.31 58.56 -43.53
CA VAL A 133 23.73 58.86 -43.72
C VAL A 133 23.98 59.30 -45.16
N ALA A 134 23.44 58.57 -46.15
CA ALA A 134 23.54 58.94 -47.56
C ALA A 134 22.92 60.32 -47.85
N ALA A 135 21.78 60.64 -47.24
CA ALA A 135 21.13 61.94 -47.37
C ALA A 135 21.98 63.08 -46.78
N VAL A 136 22.58 62.89 -45.61
CA VAL A 136 23.49 63.87 -44.99
C VAL A 136 24.72 64.12 -45.86
N TYR A 137 25.33 63.08 -46.43
CA TYR A 137 26.45 63.24 -47.36
C TYR A 137 26.04 63.92 -48.68
N TYR A 138 24.87 63.60 -49.21
CA TYR A 138 24.33 64.24 -50.41
C TYR A 138 24.07 65.74 -50.20
N GLU A 139 23.46 66.12 -49.07
CA GLU A 139 23.25 67.53 -48.71
C GLU A 139 24.58 68.30 -48.61
N LYS A 140 25.60 67.70 -47.98
CA LYS A 140 26.94 68.29 -47.87
C LYS A 140 27.65 68.50 -49.21
N LEU A 141 27.42 67.64 -50.20
CA LEU A 141 28.10 67.69 -51.50
C LEU A 141 27.36 68.53 -52.55
N VAL A 142 26.02 68.58 -52.49
CA VAL A 142 25.17 69.18 -53.54
C VAL A 142 24.58 70.54 -53.12
N ASN A 143 24.75 70.95 -51.86
CA ASN A 143 24.33 72.26 -51.33
C ASN A 143 22.85 72.61 -51.65
N SER A 144 21.99 71.58 -51.70
CA SER A 144 20.53 71.67 -51.85
C SER A 144 19.83 70.51 -51.13
N HIS A 145 18.65 70.76 -50.55
CA HIS A 145 17.86 69.77 -49.82
C HIS A 145 17.30 68.69 -50.76
N VAL A 146 17.42 67.43 -50.35
CA VAL A 146 16.99 66.24 -51.12
C VAL A 146 15.46 66.23 -51.32
N LYS A 147 14.99 66.21 -52.58
CA LYS A 147 13.56 66.12 -52.94
C LYS A 147 13.01 64.70 -53.15
N ASP A 148 13.86 63.68 -53.31
CA ASP A 148 13.42 62.31 -53.66
C ASP A 148 13.94 61.26 -52.65
N TYR A 149 13.26 61.16 -51.50
CA TYR A 149 13.52 60.14 -50.47
C TYR A 149 13.28 58.70 -50.97
N ASP A 150 12.34 58.52 -51.90
CA ASP A 150 11.95 57.20 -52.43
C ASP A 150 13.01 56.56 -53.32
N LYS A 151 13.77 57.34 -54.12
CA LYS A 151 14.83 56.80 -54.98
C LYS A 151 16.04 56.33 -54.17
N LEU A 152 16.39 57.03 -53.10
CA LEU A 152 17.45 56.62 -52.18
C LEU A 152 17.12 55.29 -51.49
N LYS A 153 15.86 55.12 -51.07
CA LYS A 153 15.35 53.88 -50.48
C LYS A 153 15.42 52.67 -51.42
N ILE A 154 15.19 52.88 -52.72
CA ILE A 154 15.30 51.83 -53.74
C ILE A 154 16.77 51.42 -53.96
N VAL A 155 17.69 52.39 -54.02
CA VAL A 155 19.12 52.12 -54.23
C VAL A 155 19.76 51.45 -53.01
N THR A 156 19.50 51.91 -51.78
CA THR A 156 20.03 51.27 -50.56
C THR A 156 19.52 49.84 -50.37
N ASN A 157 18.23 49.59 -50.62
CA ASN A 157 17.68 48.23 -50.62
C ASN A 157 18.35 47.34 -51.67
N SER A 158 18.67 47.86 -52.86
CA SER A 158 19.35 47.10 -53.92
C SER A 158 20.81 46.75 -53.59
N LEU A 159 21.51 47.61 -52.84
CA LEU A 159 22.89 47.39 -52.41
C LEU A 159 22.97 46.38 -51.26
N PHE A 160 22.05 46.45 -50.29
CA PHE A 160 21.92 45.46 -49.22
C PHE A 160 21.59 44.07 -49.77
N LYS A 161 20.69 43.98 -50.76
CA LYS A 161 20.29 42.70 -51.40
C LYS A 161 21.42 42.03 -52.21
N LYS A 162 22.45 42.79 -52.61
CA LYS A 162 23.66 42.30 -53.29
C LYS A 162 24.80 41.90 -52.33
N GLY A 163 24.64 42.05 -51.01
CA GLY A 163 25.64 41.67 -50.01
C GLY A 163 26.88 42.59 -49.96
N LEU A 164 26.76 43.84 -50.42
CA LEU A 164 27.83 44.84 -50.41
C LEU A 164 27.85 45.72 -49.14
N LEU A 165 27.02 45.37 -48.15
CA LEU A 165 26.98 45.85 -46.76
C LEU A 165 26.57 44.69 -45.86
#